data_AF-A0A842N0M1-F1
#
_entry.id   AF-A0A842N0M1-F1
#
_cell.length_a   1.000
_cell.length_b   1.000
_cell.length_c   1.000
_cell.angle_alpha   90.00
_cell.angle_beta   90.00
_cell.angle_gamma   90.00
#
_symmetry.space_group_name_H-M   'P 1'
#
loop_
_entity.id
_entity.type
_entity.pdbx_description
1 polymer ?
#
loop_
_entity_poly.entity_id
_entity_poly.type
_entity_poly.pdbx_seq_one_letter_code
_entity_poly.pdbx_strand_id
1 'polypeptide(L)'
;MEDKPAFPPNVALLVSIVAVSTASILIRMSGAPPLAIATYRLAFATLILLPFYIRSGGHKRLAASSSRDILTLAAVGVVLAIHFGSWITSLGLTSVASSVLFVHVDPIFVAVVSHIYLGERIGRGTLVGIVLAFVGAATIAFS
;
A
#
# COMPACT_ATOMS: atom_id res chain seq x y z
N MET A 1 10.71 4.99 24.31
CA MET A 1 9.72 3.98 24.74
C MET A 1 9.73 2.92 23.65
N GLU A 2 10.24 1.72 23.94
CA GLU A 2 10.09 0.58 23.02
C GLU A 2 8.61 0.23 22.99
N ASP A 3 7.89 0.77 22.00
CA ASP A 3 6.53 0.34 21.70
C ASP A 3 6.60 -1.11 21.23
N LYS A 4 6.40 -2.05 22.17
CA LYS A 4 6.17 -3.45 21.83
C LYS A 4 4.93 -3.49 20.93
N PRO A 5 5.04 -4.01 19.70
CA PRO A 5 3.91 -4.02 18.78
C PRO A 5 2.79 -4.87 19.39
N ALA A 6 1.55 -4.34 19.35
CA ALA A 6 0.36 -5.00 19.93
C ALA A 6 0.08 -6.38 19.30
N PHE A 7 0.60 -6.61 18.10
CA PHE A 7 0.58 -7.89 17.41
C PHE A 7 2.01 -8.29 17.02
N PRO A 8 2.33 -9.59 17.04
CA PRO A 8 3.63 -10.05 16.58
C PRO A 8 3.79 -9.71 15.08
N PRO A 9 4.90 -9.06 14.65
CA PRO A 9 5.05 -8.49 13.30
C PRO A 9 4.84 -9.49 12.17
N ASN A 10 5.22 -10.75 12.36
CA ASN A 10 5.01 -11.84 11.41
C ASN A 10 3.53 -12.14 11.13
N VAL A 11 2.66 -12.06 12.14
CA VAL A 11 1.22 -12.27 11.96
C VAL A 11 0.61 -11.11 11.18
N ALA A 12 0.99 -9.87 11.52
CA ALA A 12 0.54 -8.69 10.78
C ALA A 12 0.97 -8.77 9.30
N LEU A 13 2.19 -9.25 9.05
CA LEU A 13 2.72 -9.46 7.69
C LEU A 13 1.92 -10.53 6.94
N LEU A 14 1.65 -11.68 7.57
CA LEU A 14 0.86 -12.77 6.96
C LEU A 14 -0.55 -12.30 6.60
N VAL A 15 -1.24 -11.62 7.52
CA VAL A 15 -2.58 -11.07 7.28
C VAL A 15 -2.55 -10.06 6.14
N SER A 16 -1.54 -9.19 6.10
CA SER A 16 -1.38 -8.20 5.04
C SER A 16 -1.18 -8.86 3.68
N ILE A 17 -0.34 -9.89 3.58
CA ILE A 17 -0.10 -10.64 2.35
C ILE A 17 -1.40 -11.25 1.84
N VAL A 18 -2.11 -12.00 2.70
CA VAL A 18 -3.38 -12.65 2.31
C VAL A 18 -4.40 -11.60 1.87
N ALA A 19 -4.56 -10.51 2.63
CA ALA A 19 -5.51 -9.45 2.31
C ALA A 19 -5.20 -8.77 0.96
N VAL A 20 -3.93 -8.46 0.69
CA VAL A 20 -3.52 -7.82 -0.57
C VAL A 20 -3.66 -8.78 -1.75
N SER A 21 -3.29 -10.05 -1.59
CA SER A 21 -3.40 -11.06 -2.65
C SER A 21 -4.85 -11.34 -3.06
N THR A 22 -5.80 -11.37 -2.11
CA THR A 22 -7.22 -11.61 -2.42
C THR A 22 -7.94 -10.35 -2.91
N ALA A 23 -7.42 -9.15 -2.60
CA ALA A 23 -8.08 -7.89 -2.95
C ALA A 23 -8.34 -7.71 -4.45
N SER A 24 -7.37 -8.02 -5.32
CA SER A 24 -7.51 -7.84 -6.78
C SER A 24 -8.62 -8.71 -7.38
N ILE A 25 -8.79 -9.93 -6.85
CA ILE A 25 -9.84 -10.87 -7.25
C ILE A 25 -11.21 -10.32 -6.87
N LEU A 26 -11.38 -9.90 -5.60
CA LEU A 26 -12.65 -9.35 -5.10
C LEU A 26 -13.05 -8.06 -5.84
N ILE A 27 -12.07 -7.20 -6.14
CA ILE A 27 -12.29 -5.97 -6.92
C ILE A 27 -12.84 -6.31 -8.30
N ARG A 28 -12.24 -7.26 -9.01
CA ARG A 28 -12.73 -7.71 -10.33
C ARG A 28 -14.13 -8.34 -10.26
N MET A 29 -14.42 -9.10 -9.21
CA MET A 29 -15.73 -9.72 -9.02
C MET A 29 -16.85 -8.73 -8.69
N SER A 30 -16.52 -7.52 -8.20
CA SER A 30 -17.53 -6.56 -7.75
C SER A 30 -18.40 -5.96 -8.88
N GLY A 31 -17.92 -5.99 -10.13
CA GLY A 31 -18.62 -5.42 -11.29
C GLY A 31 -18.88 -3.91 -11.23
N ALA A 32 -18.39 -3.21 -10.21
CA ALA A 32 -18.63 -1.79 -9.99
C ALA A 32 -17.60 -0.92 -10.73
N PRO A 33 -17.92 0.37 -11.01
CA PRO A 33 -16.96 1.30 -11.60
C PRO A 33 -15.69 1.44 -10.73
N PRO A 34 -14.48 1.49 -11.32
CA PRO A 34 -13.20 1.56 -10.59
C PRO A 34 -13.13 2.65 -9.52
N LEU A 35 -13.61 3.86 -9.84
CA LEU A 35 -13.61 4.98 -8.90
C LEU A 35 -14.57 4.78 -7.73
N ALA A 36 -15.70 4.09 -7.94
CA ALA A 36 -16.62 3.76 -6.85
C ALA A 36 -15.95 2.80 -5.87
N ILE A 37 -15.28 1.76 -6.38
CA ILE A 37 -14.52 0.81 -5.56
C ILE A 37 -13.43 1.53 -4.76
N ALA A 38 -12.63 2.38 -5.42
CA ALA A 38 -11.56 3.15 -4.77
C ALA A 38 -12.11 4.01 -3.62
N THR A 39 -13.21 4.72 -3.89
CA THR A 39 -13.88 5.60 -2.92
C THR A 39 -14.38 4.82 -1.71
N TYR A 40 -15.13 3.74 -1.92
CA TYR A 40 -15.63 2.92 -0.82
C TYR A 40 -14.51 2.29 0.00
N ARG A 41 -13.43 1.83 -0.66
CA ARG A 41 -12.29 1.21 0.03
C ARG A 41 -11.60 2.19 0.97
N LEU A 42 -11.33 3.42 0.50
CA LEU A 42 -10.73 4.48 1.32
C LEU A 42 -11.69 4.99 2.40
N ALA A 43 -12.98 5.10 2.10
CA ALA A 43 -14.00 5.49 3.08
C ALA A 43 -14.08 4.48 4.23
N PHE A 44 -14.18 3.18 3.92
CA PHE A 44 -14.22 2.14 4.95
C PHE A 44 -12.92 2.06 5.74
N ALA A 45 -11.76 2.14 5.07
CA ALA A 45 -10.47 2.19 5.76
C ALA A 45 -10.41 3.36 6.74
N THR A 46 -10.85 4.54 6.32
CA THR A 46 -10.91 5.74 7.17
C THR A 46 -11.85 5.53 8.35
N LEU A 47 -13.07 5.02 8.12
CA LEU A 47 -14.04 4.76 9.19
C LEU A 47 -13.54 3.73 10.21
N ILE A 48 -12.90 2.66 9.74
CA ILE A 48 -12.32 1.62 10.61
C ILE A 48 -11.16 2.18 11.44
N LEU A 49 -10.31 3.03 10.84
CA LEU A 49 -9.15 3.61 11.53
C LEU A 49 -9.49 4.81 12.41
N LEU A 50 -10.61 5.51 12.15
CA LEU A 50 -11.06 6.68 12.89
C LEU A 50 -11.13 6.49 14.42
N PRO A 51 -11.73 5.42 14.97
CA PRO A 51 -11.76 5.23 16.42
C PRO A 51 -10.35 5.06 17.02
N PHE A 52 -9.44 4.38 16.33
CA PHE A 52 -8.04 4.22 16.77
C PHE A 52 -7.29 5.56 16.72
N TYR A 53 -7.50 6.34 15.65
CA TYR A 53 -6.96 7.69 15.53
C TYR A 53 -7.44 8.60 16.67
N ILE A 54 -8.73 8.61 16.99
CA ILE A 54 -9.28 9.42 18.08
C ILE A 54 -8.73 8.94 19.43
N ARG A 55 -8.72 7.63 19.69
CA ARG A 55 -8.26 7.02 20.95
C ARG A 55 -6.77 7.25 21.20
N SER A 56 -5.96 7.32 20.15
CA SER A 56 -4.54 7.68 20.24
C SER A 56 -4.31 9.20 20.44
N GLY A 57 -5.36 10.02 20.56
CA GLY A 57 -5.24 11.46 20.68
C GLY A 57 -4.85 12.17 19.38
N GLY A 58 -5.02 11.51 18.22
CA GLY A 58 -4.69 12.07 16.91
C GLY A 58 -5.37 13.42 16.64
N HIS A 59 -6.63 13.58 17.07
CA HIS A 59 -7.38 14.83 16.94
C HIS A 59 -6.68 16.04 17.59
N LYS A 60 -6.01 15.85 18.74
CA LYS A 60 -5.24 16.92 19.40
C LYS A 60 -3.97 17.27 18.62
N ARG A 61 -3.31 16.25 18.05
CA ARG A 61 -2.11 16.44 17.22
C ARG A 61 -2.45 17.19 15.93
N LEU A 62 -3.56 16.86 15.29
CA LEU A 62 -4.04 17.58 14.11
C LEU A 62 -4.42 19.03 14.43
N ALA A 63 -5.08 19.27 15.57
CA ALA A 63 -5.41 20.64 16.00
C ALA A 63 -4.17 21.50 16.33
N ALA A 64 -3.07 20.86 16.76
CA ALA A 64 -1.80 21.53 17.02
C ALA A 64 -0.89 21.63 15.76
N SER A 65 -1.31 21.07 14.63
CA SER A 65 -0.51 21.04 13.40
C SER A 65 -0.52 22.39 12.69
N SER A 66 0.60 22.74 12.03
CA SER A 66 0.66 23.98 11.26
C SER A 66 -0.15 23.87 9.96
N SER A 67 -0.51 25.00 9.36
CA SER A 67 -1.20 25.02 8.04
C SER A 67 -0.38 24.33 6.95
N ARG A 68 0.95 24.33 7.05
CA ARG A 68 1.86 23.64 6.13
C ARG A 68 1.78 22.11 6.29
N ASP A 69 1.65 21.63 7.52
CA ASP A 69 1.49 20.20 7.80
C ASP A 69 0.14 19.71 7.28
N ILE A 70 -0.93 20.48 7.48
CA ILE A 70 -2.26 20.18 6.94
C ILE A 70 -2.22 20.13 5.41
N LEU A 71 -1.55 21.08 4.76
CA LEU A 71 -1.40 21.07 3.30
C LEU A 71 -0.62 19.85 2.82
N THR A 72 0.42 19.46 3.56
CA THR A 72 1.24 18.27 3.24
C THR A 72 0.40 17.00 3.39
N LEU A 73 -0.39 16.88 4.45
CA LEU A 73 -1.33 15.76 4.66
C LEU A 73 -2.38 15.69 3.55
N ALA A 74 -2.93 16.84 3.13
CA ALA A 74 -3.85 16.91 2.01
C ALA A 74 -3.18 16.45 0.70
N ALA A 75 -1.95 16.89 0.43
CA ALA A 75 -1.19 16.47 -0.74
C ALA A 75 -0.93 14.95 -0.75
N VAL A 76 -0.55 14.37 0.40
CA VAL A 76 -0.41 12.91 0.56
C VAL A 76 -1.74 12.20 0.28
N GLY A 77 -2.86 12.75 0.75
CA GLY A 77 -4.20 12.24 0.46
C GLY A 77 -4.54 12.25 -1.03
N VAL A 78 -4.19 13.32 -1.76
CA VAL A 78 -4.38 13.42 -3.22
C VAL A 78 -3.53 12.38 -3.95
N VAL A 79 -2.25 12.25 -3.59
CA VAL A 79 -1.36 11.23 -4.18
C VAL A 79 -1.91 9.82 -3.93
N LEU A 80 -2.40 9.55 -2.72
CA LEU A 80 -3.02 8.28 -2.37
C LEU A 80 -4.29 7.99 -3.18
N ALA A 81 -5.12 9.01 -3.40
CA ALA A 81 -6.33 8.90 -4.22
C ALA A 81 -5.99 8.60 -5.68
N ILE A 82 -5.00 9.30 -6.26
CA ILE A 82 -4.49 9.03 -7.60
C ILE A 82 -3.95 7.60 -7.69
N HIS A 83 -3.13 7.18 -6.72
CA HIS A 83 -2.58 5.83 -6.67
C HIS A 83 -3.67 4.75 -6.71
N PHE A 84 -4.66 4.80 -5.81
CA PHE A 84 -5.73 3.80 -5.77
C PHE A 84 -6.65 3.88 -6.98
N GLY A 85 -6.94 5.09 -7.47
CA GLY A 85 -7.71 5.29 -8.70
C GLY A 85 -7.04 4.65 -9.91
N SER A 86 -5.75 4.92 -10.12
CA SER A 86 -4.95 4.34 -11.20
C SER A 86 -4.81 2.83 -11.07
N TRP A 87 -4.54 2.30 -9.88
CA TRP A 87 -4.39 0.86 -9.65
C TRP A 87 -5.68 0.09 -9.97
N ILE A 88 -6.83 0.53 -9.42
CA ILE A 88 -8.12 -0.15 -9.65
C ILE A 88 -8.57 0.00 -11.10
N THR A 89 -8.33 1.16 -11.71
CA THR A 89 -8.62 1.37 -13.13
C THR A 89 -7.77 0.46 -14.02
N SER A 90 -6.49 0.27 -13.71
CA SER A 90 -5.60 -0.66 -14.42
C SER A 90 -6.09 -2.11 -14.36
N LEU A 91 -6.67 -2.55 -13.23
CA LEU A 91 -7.24 -3.91 -13.10
C LEU A 91 -8.39 -4.18 -14.10
N GLY A 92 -9.09 -3.13 -14.54
CA GLY A 92 -10.14 -3.18 -15.55
C GLY A 92 -9.66 -2.94 -16.98
N LEU A 93 -8.56 -2.20 -17.18
CA LEU A 93 -8.04 -1.84 -18.52
C LEU A 93 -6.98 -2.81 -19.07
N THR A 94 -6.31 -3.58 -18.21
CA THR A 94 -5.21 -4.49 -18.63
C THR A 94 -5.42 -5.93 -18.17
N SER A 95 -4.90 -6.90 -18.93
CA SER A 95 -4.85 -8.30 -18.51
C SER A 95 -3.99 -8.44 -17.25
N VAL A 96 -4.16 -9.55 -16.52
CA VAL A 96 -3.42 -9.87 -15.29
C VAL A 96 -1.90 -9.72 -15.46
N ALA A 97 -1.37 -9.89 -16.68
CA ALA A 97 0.06 -9.81 -16.99
C ALA A 97 0.70 -8.42 -16.79
N SER A 98 0.04 -7.32 -17.16
CA SER A 98 0.63 -5.97 -17.01
C SER A 98 0.63 -5.49 -15.55
N SER A 99 -0.37 -5.91 -14.75
CA SER A 99 -0.46 -5.60 -13.33
C SER A 99 0.60 -6.33 -12.50
N VAL A 100 0.91 -7.58 -12.86
CA VAL A 100 2.01 -8.35 -12.25
C VAL A 100 3.34 -7.67 -12.54
N LEU A 101 3.65 -7.34 -13.80
CA LEU A 101 4.90 -6.69 -14.17
C LEU A 101 5.17 -5.38 -13.43
N PHE A 102 4.16 -4.53 -13.20
CA PHE A 102 4.33 -3.27 -12.46
C PHE A 102 4.49 -3.45 -10.94
N VAL A 103 3.68 -4.31 -10.31
CA VAL A 103 3.75 -4.57 -8.85
C VAL A 103 5.09 -5.18 -8.43
N HIS A 104 5.76 -5.92 -9.32
CA HIS A 104 7.06 -6.49 -9.01
C HIS A 104 8.21 -5.50 -9.06
N VAL A 105 8.06 -4.35 -9.74
CA VAL A 105 9.10 -3.29 -9.73
C VAL A 105 9.01 -2.40 -8.49
N ASP A 106 7.84 -2.30 -7.85
CA ASP A 106 7.63 -1.47 -6.65
C ASP A 106 8.66 -1.75 -5.52
N PRO A 107 8.95 -3.02 -5.13
CA PRO A 107 9.97 -3.32 -4.14
C PRO A 107 11.37 -2.82 -4.50
N ILE A 108 11.72 -2.78 -5.80
CA ILE A 108 12.99 -2.23 -6.26
C ILE A 108 13.01 -0.73 -6.08
N PHE A 109 11.97 -0.03 -6.54
CA PHE A 109 11.88 1.42 -6.38
C PHE A 109 11.89 1.82 -4.92
N VAL A 110 11.12 1.13 -4.07
CA VAL A 110 11.11 1.37 -2.62
C VAL A 110 12.49 1.13 -2.01
N ALA A 111 13.18 0.04 -2.39
CA ALA A 111 14.52 -0.25 -1.89
C ALA A 111 15.55 0.80 -2.32
N VAL A 112 15.52 1.22 -3.59
CA VAL A 112 16.44 2.24 -4.14
C VAL A 112 16.17 3.61 -3.53
N VAL A 113 14.91 4.04 -3.48
CA VAL A 113 14.52 5.33 -2.90
C VAL A 113 14.84 5.34 -1.40
N SER A 114 14.55 4.28 -0.66
CA SER A 114 14.89 4.20 0.78
C SER A 114 16.40 4.20 1.01
N HIS A 115 17.17 3.53 0.15
CA HIS A 115 18.63 3.58 0.24
C HIS A 115 19.18 5.00 0.00
N ILE A 116 18.67 5.70 -1.02
CA ILE A 116 19.17 7.02 -1.43
C ILE A 116 18.68 8.14 -0.49
N TYR A 117 17.39 8.15 -0.13
CA TYR A 117 16.77 9.22 0.66
C TYR A 117 16.76 8.96 2.17
N LEU A 118 16.58 7.71 2.61
CA LEU A 118 16.53 7.35 4.03
C LEU A 118 17.87 6.81 4.55
N GLY A 119 18.83 6.51 3.67
CA GLY A 119 20.15 5.99 4.04
C GLY A 119 20.13 4.55 4.56
N GLU A 120 19.04 3.81 4.35
CA GLU A 120 18.89 2.44 4.84
C GLU A 120 19.83 1.47 4.09
N ARG A 121 20.53 0.60 4.81
CA ARG A 121 21.42 -0.40 4.19
C ARG A 121 20.59 -1.58 3.67
N ILE A 122 20.62 -1.81 2.36
CA ILE A 122 19.97 -2.98 1.75
C ILE A 122 20.73 -4.24 2.17
N GLY A 123 20.14 -5.02 3.07
CA GLY A 123 20.69 -6.30 3.51
C GLY A 123 20.62 -7.38 2.43
N ARG A 124 21.50 -8.38 2.51
CA ARG A 124 21.50 -9.53 1.57
C ARG A 124 20.16 -10.27 1.52
N GLY A 125 19.44 -10.37 2.63
CA GLY A 125 18.10 -10.98 2.68
C GLY A 125 17.06 -10.22 1.85
N THR A 126 17.06 -8.89 1.91
CA THR A 126 16.19 -8.03 1.11
C THR A 126 16.46 -8.22 -0.39
N LEU A 127 17.74 -8.29 -0.77
CA LEU A 127 18.14 -8.52 -2.15
C LEU A 127 17.66 -9.87 -2.67
N VAL A 128 17.83 -10.94 -1.89
CA VAL A 128 17.32 -12.28 -2.24
C VAL A 128 15.81 -12.28 -2.38
N GLY A 129 15.07 -11.61 -1.48
CA GLY A 129 13.62 -11.48 -1.55
C GLY A 129 13.15 -10.74 -2.82
N ILE A 130 13.82 -9.66 -3.19
CA ILE A 130 13.55 -8.91 -4.44
C ILE A 130 13.76 -9.81 -5.66
N VAL A 131 14.89 -10.53 -5.72
CA VAL A 131 15.18 -11.44 -6.84
C VAL A 131 14.14 -12.56 -6.92
N LEU A 132 13.79 -13.18 -5.79
CA LEU A 132 12.80 -14.26 -5.75
C LEU A 132 11.42 -13.79 -6.23
N ALA A 133 11.01 -12.58 -5.81
CA ALA A 133 9.75 -11.96 -6.25
C ALA A 133 9.73 -11.71 -7.76
N PHE A 134 10.84 -11.24 -8.33
CA PHE A 134 10.99 -11.04 -9.77
C PHE A 134 10.94 -12.34 -10.57
N VAL A 135 11.57 -13.40 -10.07
CA VAL A 135 11.54 -14.71 -10.74
C VAL A 135 10.11 -15.25 -10.77
N GLY A 136 9.40 -15.21 -9.64
CA GLY A 136 7.99 -15.63 -9.58
C GLY A 136 7.09 -14.82 -10.52
N ALA A 137 7.30 -13.51 -10.58
CA ALA A 137 6.63 -12.60 -11.51
C ALA A 137 6.77 -13.04 -12.96
N ALA A 138 8.01 -13.27 -13.38
CA ALA A 138 8.35 -13.63 -14.74
C ALA A 138 7.71 -14.98 -15.09
N THR A 139 7.74 -15.95 -14.18
CA THR A 139 7.10 -17.26 -14.41
C THR A 139 5.60 -17.12 -14.67
N ILE A 140 4.88 -16.26 -13.93
CA ILE A 140 3.45 -15.99 -14.13
C ILE A 140 3.20 -15.24 -15.45
N ALA A 141 4.08 -14.29 -15.81
CA ALA A 141 3.92 -13.51 -17.03
C ALA A 141 4.13 -14.32 -18.31
N PHE A 142 4.96 -15.38 -18.25
CA PHE A 142 5.28 -16.25 -19.39
C PHE A 142 4.43 -17.53 -19.44
N SER A 143 3.50 -17.75 -18.50
CA SER A 143 2.54 -18.86 -18.46
C SER A 143 1.16 -18.43 -18.95
#